data_AF-A0AAD0I0E7-F1
#
_entry.id   AF-A0AAD0I0E7-F1
#
_cell.length_a   1.000
_cell.length_b   1.000
_cell.length_c   1.000
_cell.angle_alpha   90.00
_cell.angle_beta   90.00
_cell.angle_gamma   90.00
#
_symmetry.space_group_name_H-M   'P 1'
#
loop_
_entity.id
_entity.type
_entity.pdbx_description
1 polymer ?
#
loop_
_entity_poly.entity_id
_entity_poly.type
_entity_poly.pdbx_seq_one_letter_code
_entity_poly.pdbx_strand_id
1 'polypeptide(L)'
;MAQYVFTMNRVGKVVPPKKQILKDISLSFFPGAKIGVLGLNGSGKSTLLRIMAGVDKEFEGEARPMPGINVGYLPQEPQLDDEKSVRDTVEEALGAIKEAQEKLDAVYAAYAEPDADFDALASEQARLENIIEAADAHNLERKLEVAAEALRLPPWDAKVGNLSGGERRRVALCRLLLSSPDMLLLDEPTNHLDAESVAWLERFLHDYNGTVVAITHDRYFLDNVAGWILELDRGQGIPFEGNYSQWLEQKDQRLSQEAKQEATRQKAIKHELEWVRSNAKGRQAKSKARLNRFEEMQSGDFQKRNETNEIYIPPGPRLGDKVVEFHNVAKRFDEKLLYQDLSFTIPQGAIVGIVGGNGAGKSTLFKLITGKEQPDEGEVIIGETVNIAYVEQLRDALDDKQTVWEAVSDGQDILNINGYEVSSRAYVGRFNFKGNDQQKRLDELSGGERGRLQLAQTLKQGANVLLLDEPSNDLDIETLRALEEALLAFPGCAMVISHDRWFLDRIATHILAFEGDSEVVFFDGNYTEYEEDHKKRVGNDTPKRMKYKRIDA
;
A
#
# COMPACT_ATOMS: atom_id res chain seq x y z
N MET A 1 18.58 13.51 32.09
CA MET A 1 18.13 12.11 31.91
C MET A 1 17.51 12.03 30.53
N ALA A 2 17.90 11.06 29.69
CA ALA A 2 17.28 10.92 28.36
C ALA A 2 15.77 10.70 28.56
N GLN A 3 14.95 11.61 28.03
CA GLN A 3 13.51 11.59 28.19
C GLN A 3 12.94 10.73 27.07
N TYR A 4 12.61 9.47 27.38
CA TYR A 4 11.97 8.57 26.42
C TYR A 4 10.51 8.96 26.27
N VAL A 5 10.02 9.03 25.03
CA VAL A 5 8.60 9.31 24.73
C VAL A 5 7.73 8.09 24.96
N PHE A 6 8.29 6.89 24.82
CA PHE A 6 7.62 5.63 25.14
C PHE A 6 8.65 4.60 25.62
N THR A 7 8.24 3.72 26.54
CA THR A 7 9.07 2.63 27.05
C THR A 7 8.29 1.33 27.13
N MET A 8 8.94 0.24 26.76
CA MET A 8 8.45 -1.13 26.89
C MET A 8 9.46 -1.95 27.65
N ASN A 9 9.01 -2.73 28.64
CA ASN A 9 9.84 -3.58 29.46
C ASN A 9 9.24 -4.99 29.51
N ARG A 10 9.93 -5.95 28.89
CA ARG A 10 9.55 -7.36 28.81
C ARG A 10 8.10 -7.58 28.37
N VAL A 11 7.64 -6.81 27.41
CA VAL A 11 6.26 -6.91 26.95
C VAL A 11 6.03 -8.22 26.20
N GLY A 12 5.00 -8.95 26.62
CA GLY A 12 4.62 -10.25 26.06
C GLY A 12 3.13 -10.31 25.76
N LYS A 13 2.75 -11.05 24.72
CA LYS A 13 1.34 -11.31 24.40
C LYS A 13 1.16 -12.75 23.94
N VAL A 14 0.22 -13.43 24.58
CA VAL A 14 -0.22 -14.77 24.22
C VAL A 14 -1.65 -14.67 23.70
N VAL A 15 -1.91 -15.23 22.53
CA VAL A 15 -3.26 -15.37 21.97
C VAL A 15 -3.71 -16.84 22.02
N PRO A 16 -5.02 -17.10 22.21
CA PRO A 16 -5.56 -18.46 22.17
C PRO A 16 -5.21 -19.19 20.87
N PRO A 17 -4.99 -20.53 20.88
CA PRO A 17 -5.09 -21.43 22.04
C PRO A 17 -3.85 -21.46 22.96
N LYS A 18 -2.70 -20.89 22.55
CA LYS A 18 -1.46 -20.69 23.35
C LYS A 18 -0.30 -20.08 22.51
N LYS A 19 -0.60 -19.39 21.41
CA LYS A 19 0.44 -18.86 20.51
C LYS A 19 0.99 -17.58 21.12
N GLN A 20 2.26 -17.60 21.53
CA GLN A 20 2.97 -16.39 21.94
C GLN A 20 3.33 -15.59 20.69
N ILE A 21 2.71 -14.42 20.52
CA ILE A 21 2.92 -13.54 19.36
C ILE A 21 3.91 -12.42 19.65
N LEU A 22 4.05 -12.02 20.92
CA LEU A 22 5.09 -11.11 21.39
C LEU A 22 5.76 -11.71 22.64
N LYS A 23 7.07 -11.56 22.74
CA LYS A 23 7.90 -12.15 23.78
C LYS A 23 9.04 -11.21 24.16
N ASP A 24 9.09 -10.87 25.45
CA ASP A 24 10.20 -10.13 26.08
C ASP A 24 10.56 -8.80 25.39
N ILE A 25 9.58 -8.13 24.75
CA ILE A 25 9.81 -6.88 24.03
C ILE A 25 10.27 -5.79 25.00
N SER A 26 11.52 -5.36 24.86
CA SER A 26 12.13 -4.34 25.72
C SER A 26 12.75 -3.26 24.84
N LEU A 27 12.02 -2.15 24.68
CA LEU A 27 12.34 -1.08 23.73
C LEU A 27 12.18 0.29 24.39
N SER A 28 13.00 1.25 23.98
CA SER A 28 12.90 2.65 24.40
C SER A 28 12.80 3.52 23.14
N PHE A 29 11.81 4.40 23.10
CA PHE A 29 11.51 5.25 21.96
C PHE A 29 11.99 6.67 22.25
N PHE A 30 12.78 7.22 21.32
CA PHE A 30 13.34 8.57 21.44
C PHE A 30 12.45 9.62 20.76
N PRO A 31 12.45 10.87 21.25
CA PRO A 31 11.76 11.98 20.59
C PRO A 31 12.25 12.17 19.16
N GLY A 32 11.32 12.37 18.21
CA GLY A 32 11.63 12.59 16.79
C GLY A 32 12.07 11.35 16.01
N ALA A 33 12.18 10.17 16.66
CA ALA A 33 12.54 8.94 15.97
C ALA A 33 11.48 8.54 14.93
N LYS A 34 11.93 8.14 13.73
CA LYS A 34 11.08 7.59 12.67
C LYS A 34 11.37 6.10 12.54
N ILE A 35 10.41 5.27 12.91
CA ILE A 35 10.59 3.83 13.10
C ILE A 35 9.65 3.09 12.15
N GLY A 36 10.23 2.29 11.25
CA GLY A 36 9.51 1.33 10.42
C GLY A 36 9.44 -0.03 11.11
N VAL A 37 8.23 -0.56 11.32
CA VAL A 37 8.03 -1.89 11.93
C VAL A 37 7.86 -2.95 10.85
N LEU A 38 8.78 -3.89 10.81
CA LEU A 38 8.83 -4.99 9.84
C LEU A 38 8.54 -6.34 10.49
N GLY A 39 8.13 -7.31 9.68
CA GLY A 39 7.92 -8.69 10.11
C GLY A 39 6.87 -9.40 9.27
N LEU A 40 6.84 -10.72 9.40
CA LEU A 40 5.89 -11.57 8.68
C LEU A 40 4.43 -11.29 9.09
N ASN A 41 3.49 -11.74 8.26
CA ASN A 41 2.09 -11.76 8.65
C ASN A 41 1.89 -12.62 9.91
N GLY A 42 1.21 -12.04 10.90
CA GLY A 42 1.02 -12.67 12.22
C GLY A 42 2.24 -12.62 13.15
N SER A 43 3.28 -11.83 12.85
CA SER A 43 4.44 -11.63 13.75
C SER A 43 4.15 -10.72 14.96
N GLY A 44 2.95 -10.12 15.03
CA GLY A 44 2.53 -9.27 16.14
C GLY A 44 2.65 -7.77 15.91
N LYS A 45 2.95 -7.30 14.68
CA LYS A 45 3.10 -5.86 14.32
C LYS A 45 1.92 -5.00 14.80
N SER A 46 0.71 -5.27 14.33
CA SER A 46 -0.49 -4.52 14.71
C SER A 46 -0.82 -4.66 16.21
N THR A 47 -0.47 -5.79 16.83
CA THR A 47 -0.62 -5.97 18.27
C THR A 47 0.36 -5.09 19.06
N LEU A 48 1.59 -4.94 18.60
CA LEU A 48 2.57 -4.03 19.20
C LEU A 48 2.02 -2.60 19.22
N LEU A 49 1.53 -2.11 18.08
CA LEU A 49 0.95 -0.75 17.99
C LEU A 49 -0.29 -0.60 18.86
N ARG A 50 -1.19 -1.60 18.92
CA ARG A 50 -2.37 -1.56 19.80
C ARG A 50 -2.00 -1.49 21.29
N ILE A 51 -0.94 -2.17 21.71
CA ILE A 51 -0.41 -2.06 23.07
C ILE A 51 0.12 -0.64 23.32
N MET A 52 0.89 -0.10 22.37
CA MET A 52 1.45 1.25 22.47
C MET A 52 0.37 2.34 22.49
N ALA A 53 -0.71 2.16 21.73
CA ALA A 53 -1.87 3.05 21.69
C ALA A 53 -2.77 2.93 22.94
N GLY A 54 -2.53 1.96 23.83
CA GLY A 54 -3.37 1.70 24.99
C GLY A 54 -4.72 1.05 24.66
N VAL A 55 -4.90 0.56 23.43
CA VAL A 55 -6.10 -0.15 22.95
C VAL A 55 -6.12 -1.57 23.50
N ASP A 56 -4.99 -2.28 23.40
CA ASP A 56 -4.82 -3.61 24.00
C ASP A 56 -4.09 -3.49 25.33
N LYS A 57 -4.81 -3.73 26.43
CA LYS A 57 -4.29 -3.63 27.82
C LYS A 57 -3.94 -5.00 28.42
N GLU A 58 -4.22 -6.09 27.72
CA GLU A 58 -4.03 -7.44 28.22
C GLU A 58 -2.68 -7.99 27.75
N PHE A 59 -1.59 -7.58 28.38
CA PHE A 59 -0.24 -8.03 28.03
C PHE A 59 0.59 -8.28 29.28
N GLU A 60 1.65 -9.06 29.14
CA GLU A 60 2.67 -9.28 30.17
C GLU A 60 3.71 -8.15 30.10
N GLY A 61 4.37 -7.82 31.21
CA GLY A 61 5.38 -6.76 31.27
C GLY A 61 4.79 -5.36 31.45
N GLU A 62 5.53 -4.33 31.04
CA GLU A 62 5.12 -2.93 31.20
C GLU A 62 5.28 -2.16 29.88
N ALA A 63 4.22 -1.46 29.44
CA ALA A 63 4.26 -0.50 28.35
C ALA A 63 3.80 0.86 28.89
N ARG A 64 4.67 1.87 28.82
CA ARG A 64 4.42 3.18 29.44
C ARG A 64 4.75 4.31 28.47
N PRO A 65 3.76 5.15 28.10
CA PRO A 65 4.02 6.43 27.46
C PRO A 65 4.60 7.44 28.46
N MET A 66 5.30 8.44 27.95
CA MET A 66 5.70 9.60 28.75
C MET A 66 4.46 10.31 29.32
N PRO A 67 4.44 10.69 30.61
CA PRO A 67 3.28 11.40 31.18
C PRO A 67 2.97 12.69 30.41
N GLY A 68 1.71 12.85 30.02
CA GLY A 68 1.23 14.04 29.30
C GLY A 68 1.44 14.03 27.78
N ILE A 69 2.03 12.97 27.21
CA ILE A 69 2.22 12.85 25.76
C ILE A 69 0.88 12.58 25.05
N ASN A 70 0.64 13.26 23.94
CA ASN A 70 -0.48 12.96 23.04
C ASN A 70 -0.08 11.86 22.05
N VAL A 71 -0.71 10.68 22.17
CA VAL A 71 -0.47 9.54 21.27
C VAL A 71 -1.62 9.43 20.28
N GLY A 72 -1.31 9.63 18.99
CA GLY A 72 -2.24 9.42 17.91
C GLY A 72 -2.13 8.01 17.33
N TYR A 73 -3.25 7.35 17.08
CA TYR A 73 -3.29 5.99 16.53
C TYR A 73 -4.23 5.91 15.32
N LEU A 74 -3.70 5.43 14.19
CA LEU A 74 -4.49 5.02 13.02
C LEU A 74 -4.57 3.49 12.98
N PRO A 75 -5.72 2.89 13.32
CA PRO A 75 -5.94 1.46 13.11
C PRO A 75 -6.14 1.14 11.62
N GLN A 76 -5.97 -0.13 11.26
CA GLN A 76 -6.22 -0.63 9.90
C GLN A 76 -7.68 -0.38 9.45
N GLU A 77 -8.64 -0.57 10.35
CA GLU A 77 -10.05 -0.29 10.14
C GLU A 77 -10.52 0.82 11.10
N PRO A 78 -10.56 2.08 10.65
CA PRO A 78 -10.95 3.19 11.50
C PRO A 78 -12.45 3.20 11.80
N GLN A 79 -12.76 3.53 13.05
CA GLN A 79 -14.10 3.80 13.50
C GLN A 79 -14.34 5.31 13.44
N LEU A 80 -15.27 5.70 12.58
CA LEU A 80 -15.77 7.07 12.44
C LEU A 80 -17.26 7.07 12.76
N ASP A 81 -17.78 8.24 13.16
CA ASP A 81 -19.22 8.41 13.38
C ASP A 81 -19.94 8.48 12.02
N ASP A 82 -20.77 7.48 11.75
CA ASP A 82 -21.44 7.33 10.46
C ASP A 82 -22.47 8.44 10.19
N GLU A 83 -22.93 9.15 11.24
CA GLU A 83 -23.91 10.23 11.10
C GLU A 83 -23.29 11.57 10.68
N LYS A 84 -21.97 11.74 10.84
CA LYS A 84 -21.28 13.00 10.56
C LYS A 84 -20.93 13.17 9.09
N SER A 85 -20.70 14.42 8.69
CA SER A 85 -20.07 14.71 7.39
C SER A 85 -18.55 14.51 7.45
N VAL A 86 -17.91 14.42 6.28
CA VAL A 86 -16.45 14.41 6.16
C VAL A 86 -15.85 15.64 6.83
N ARG A 87 -16.43 16.83 6.61
CA ARG A 87 -15.95 18.08 7.20
C ARG A 87 -16.01 18.04 8.72
N ASP A 88 -17.17 17.68 9.27
CA ASP A 88 -17.36 17.62 10.73
C ASP A 88 -16.34 16.66 11.37
N THR A 89 -16.13 15.50 10.74
CA THR A 89 -15.19 14.48 11.22
C THR A 89 -13.75 14.97 11.22
N VAL A 90 -13.31 15.67 10.17
CA VAL A 90 -11.95 16.22 10.09
C VAL A 90 -11.77 17.37 11.08
N GLU A 91 -12.78 18.22 11.22
CA GLU A 91 -12.77 19.36 12.15
C GLU A 91 -12.81 18.96 13.63
N GLU A 92 -13.19 17.72 13.98
CA GLU A 92 -13.03 17.19 15.35
C GLU A 92 -11.58 17.27 15.84
N ALA A 93 -10.60 17.08 14.95
CA ALA A 93 -9.19 17.22 15.27
C ALA A 93 -8.81 18.63 15.73
N LEU A 94 -9.65 19.61 15.38
CA LEU A 94 -9.48 21.03 15.62
C LEU A 94 -10.37 21.52 16.76
N GLY A 95 -11.12 20.62 17.44
CA GLY A 95 -12.09 20.98 18.46
C GLY A 95 -11.52 21.85 19.57
N ALA A 96 -10.31 21.54 20.06
CA ALA A 96 -9.64 22.35 21.08
C ALA A 96 -9.28 23.76 20.60
N ILE A 97 -8.95 23.92 19.31
CA ILE A 97 -8.61 25.22 18.70
C ILE A 97 -9.90 26.03 18.48
N LYS A 98 -10.95 25.39 17.97
CA LYS A 98 -12.27 26.01 17.80
C LYS A 98 -12.86 26.45 19.14
N GLU A 99 -12.80 25.59 20.15
CA GLU A 99 -13.25 25.93 21.51
C GLU A 99 -12.44 27.11 22.09
N ALA A 100 -11.13 27.18 21.82
CA ALA A 100 -10.32 28.32 22.23
C ALA A 100 -10.73 29.61 21.51
N GLN A 101 -11.06 29.55 20.21
CA GLN A 101 -11.58 30.69 19.43
C GLN A 101 -12.95 31.16 19.93
N GLU A 102 -13.89 30.24 20.15
CA GLU A 102 -15.22 30.57 20.69
C GLU A 102 -15.14 31.20 22.08
N LYS A 103 -14.24 30.70 22.94
CA LYS A 103 -13.98 31.31 24.25
C LYS A 103 -13.34 32.68 24.13
N LEU A 104 -12.45 32.88 23.16
CA LEU A 104 -11.82 34.18 22.92
C LEU A 104 -12.86 35.21 22.45
N ASP A 105 -13.78 34.82 21.56
CA ASP A 105 -14.90 35.66 21.14
C ASP A 105 -15.84 36.00 22.31
N ALA A 106 -16.11 35.03 23.19
CA ALA A 106 -16.86 35.27 24.41
C ALA A 106 -16.15 36.23 25.37
N VAL A 107 -14.81 36.16 25.48
CA VAL A 107 -13.99 37.13 26.24
C VAL A 107 -14.10 38.52 25.62
N TYR A 108 -14.07 38.63 24.28
CA TYR A 108 -14.29 39.91 23.60
C TYR A 108 -15.68 40.50 23.85
N ALA A 109 -16.71 39.68 23.84
CA ALA A 109 -18.06 40.11 24.19
C ALA A 109 -18.16 40.55 25.66
N ALA A 110 -17.52 39.81 26.57
CA ALA A 110 -17.53 40.11 28.01
C ALA A 110 -16.86 41.45 28.36
N TYR A 111 -15.88 41.92 27.58
CA TYR A 111 -15.30 43.26 27.77
C TYR A 111 -16.32 44.40 27.61
N ALA A 112 -17.46 44.17 26.95
CA ALA A 112 -18.51 45.17 26.79
C ALA A 112 -19.48 45.23 28.00
N GLU A 113 -19.38 44.29 28.95
CA GLU A 113 -20.26 44.25 30.11
C GLU A 113 -19.83 45.24 31.21
N PRO A 114 -20.78 45.91 31.91
CA PRO A 114 -20.45 46.98 32.87
C PRO A 114 -19.71 46.52 34.14
N ASP A 115 -19.79 45.24 34.47
CA ASP A 115 -19.22 44.59 35.67
C ASP A 115 -18.10 43.59 35.33
N ALA A 116 -17.56 43.67 34.11
CA ALA A 116 -16.48 42.81 33.64
C ALA A 116 -15.22 42.92 34.52
N ASP A 117 -14.67 41.77 34.91
CA ASP A 117 -13.36 41.67 35.55
C ASP A 117 -12.26 41.72 34.48
N PHE A 118 -11.78 42.94 34.20
CA PHE A 118 -10.77 43.19 33.15
C PHE A 118 -9.47 42.41 33.36
N ASP A 119 -9.04 42.20 34.61
CA ASP A 119 -7.78 41.49 34.90
C ASP A 119 -7.92 39.99 34.62
N ALA A 120 -9.06 39.39 35.01
CA ALA A 120 -9.36 37.99 34.71
C ALA A 120 -9.53 37.75 33.20
N LEU A 121 -10.25 38.64 32.51
CA LEU A 121 -10.45 38.57 31.06
C LEU A 121 -9.13 38.71 30.29
N ALA A 122 -8.25 39.64 30.68
CA ALA A 122 -6.95 39.81 30.04
C ALA A 122 -6.04 38.57 30.22
N SER A 123 -6.05 37.95 31.41
CA SER A 123 -5.27 36.72 31.63
C SER A 123 -5.79 35.54 30.82
N GLU A 124 -7.12 35.42 30.69
CA GLU A 124 -7.72 34.35 29.90
C GLU A 124 -7.53 34.58 28.39
N GLN A 125 -7.66 35.83 27.93
CA GLN A 125 -7.36 36.24 26.56
C GLN A 125 -5.93 35.84 26.19
N ALA A 126 -4.93 36.23 26.98
CA ALA A 126 -3.53 35.90 26.72
C ALA A 126 -3.28 34.39 26.66
N ARG A 127 -3.96 33.61 27.52
CA ARG A 127 -3.88 32.14 27.48
C ARG A 127 -4.43 31.57 26.18
N LEU A 128 -5.62 32.03 25.76
CA LEU A 128 -6.29 31.55 24.56
C LEU A 128 -5.55 31.97 23.28
N GLU A 129 -5.05 33.21 23.22
CA GLU A 129 -4.22 33.70 22.12
C GLU A 129 -2.95 32.87 21.95
N ASN A 130 -2.26 32.53 23.06
CA ASN A 130 -1.08 31.65 23.01
C ASN A 130 -1.41 30.25 22.45
N ILE A 131 -2.58 29.68 22.78
CA ILE A 131 -3.02 28.38 22.26
C ILE A 131 -3.29 28.48 20.75
N ILE A 132 -3.99 29.54 20.33
CA ILE A 132 -4.37 29.78 18.93
C ILE A 132 -3.12 30.05 18.06
N GLU A 133 -2.17 30.83 18.58
CA GLU A 133 -0.90 31.14 17.91
C GLU A 133 0.00 29.90 17.80
N ALA A 134 0.15 29.13 18.89
CA ALA A 134 0.92 27.89 18.89
C ALA A 134 0.35 26.83 17.92
N ALA A 135 -0.96 26.82 17.72
CA ALA A 135 -1.63 25.94 16.77
C ALA A 135 -1.62 26.45 15.32
N ASP A 136 -1.08 27.64 15.06
CA ASP A 136 -1.06 28.28 13.73
C ASP A 136 -2.48 28.33 13.12
N ALA A 137 -3.46 28.70 13.94
CA ALA A 137 -4.88 28.59 13.63
C ALA A 137 -5.33 29.46 12.43
N HIS A 138 -4.58 30.51 12.10
CA HIS A 138 -4.86 31.37 10.95
C HIS A 138 -4.56 30.69 9.61
N ASN A 139 -3.70 29.66 9.59
CA ASN A 139 -3.43 28.83 8.41
C ASN A 139 -4.26 27.54 8.38
N LEU A 140 -5.15 27.32 9.35
CA LEU A 140 -5.82 26.05 9.58
C LEU A 140 -6.72 25.63 8.41
N GLU A 141 -7.53 26.55 7.88
CA GLU A 141 -8.41 26.29 6.73
C GLU A 141 -7.57 25.88 5.50
N ARG A 142 -6.45 26.58 5.28
CA ARG A 142 -5.52 26.26 4.18
C ARG A 142 -4.86 24.89 4.39
N LYS A 143 -4.42 24.58 5.61
CA LYS A 143 -3.84 23.26 5.95
C LYS A 143 -4.85 22.14 5.76
N LEU A 144 -6.10 22.38 6.15
CA LEU A 144 -7.22 21.45 6.01
C LEU A 144 -7.48 21.18 4.52
N GLU A 145 -7.60 22.21 3.69
CA GLU A 145 -7.80 22.04 2.24
C GLU A 145 -6.61 21.33 1.57
N VAL A 146 -5.38 21.72 1.88
CA VAL A 146 -4.18 21.07 1.33
C VAL A 146 -4.10 19.59 1.73
N ALA A 147 -4.35 19.26 3.00
CA ALA A 147 -4.35 17.87 3.46
C ALA A 147 -5.49 17.06 2.83
N ALA A 148 -6.66 17.67 2.67
CA ALA A 148 -7.82 17.02 2.07
C ALA A 148 -7.65 16.76 0.57
N GLU A 149 -7.04 17.69 -0.16
CA GLU A 149 -6.68 17.51 -1.56
C GLU A 149 -5.59 16.45 -1.71
N ALA A 150 -4.53 16.53 -0.91
CA ALA A 150 -3.41 15.61 -0.98
C ALA A 150 -3.80 14.16 -0.65
N LEU A 151 -4.69 13.95 0.31
CA LEU A 151 -5.25 12.64 0.66
C LEU A 151 -6.50 12.28 -0.15
N ARG A 152 -6.88 13.12 -1.13
CA ARG A 152 -8.04 12.92 -2.02
C ARG A 152 -9.29 12.49 -1.25
N LEU A 153 -9.65 13.29 -0.24
CA LEU A 153 -10.85 13.06 0.54
C LEU A 153 -12.12 13.20 -0.32
N PRO A 154 -13.20 12.48 0.04
CA PRO A 154 -14.52 12.72 -0.54
C PRO A 154 -15.00 14.16 -0.35
N PRO A 155 -16.11 14.56 -1.02
CA PRO A 155 -16.73 15.87 -0.79
C PRO A 155 -16.98 16.16 0.68
N TRP A 156 -16.84 17.42 1.08
CA TRP A 156 -16.93 17.85 2.47
C TRP A 156 -18.27 17.54 3.13
N ASP A 157 -19.35 17.61 2.35
CA ASP A 157 -20.74 17.35 2.72
C ASP A 157 -21.12 15.86 2.66
N ALA A 158 -20.22 14.99 2.17
CA ALA A 158 -20.50 13.56 2.10
C ALA A 158 -20.65 12.97 3.51
N LYS A 159 -21.69 12.15 3.70
CA LYS A 159 -21.96 11.45 4.95
C LYS A 159 -20.99 10.27 5.13
N VAL A 160 -20.37 10.15 6.31
CA VAL A 160 -19.38 9.11 6.62
C VAL A 160 -19.93 7.69 6.42
N GLY A 161 -21.20 7.45 6.79
CA GLY A 161 -21.84 6.14 6.63
C GLY A 161 -21.96 5.64 5.18
N ASN A 162 -21.78 6.52 4.18
CA ASN A 162 -21.84 6.16 2.76
C ASN A 162 -20.46 5.93 2.14
N LEU A 163 -19.38 6.15 2.90
CA LEU A 163 -18.02 6.08 2.39
C LEU A 163 -17.53 4.63 2.31
N SER A 164 -16.73 4.33 1.30
CA SER A 164 -15.98 3.06 1.23
C SER A 164 -14.97 2.96 2.39
N GLY A 165 -14.54 1.74 2.72
CA GLY A 165 -13.53 1.53 3.78
C GLY A 165 -12.24 2.31 3.55
N GLY A 166 -11.78 2.40 2.30
CA GLY A 166 -10.62 3.20 1.90
C GLY A 166 -10.85 4.71 2.11
N GLU A 167 -12.01 5.23 1.72
CA GLU A 167 -12.36 6.64 1.95
C GLU A 167 -12.45 6.98 3.44
N ARG A 168 -13.10 6.13 4.24
CA ARG A 168 -13.15 6.29 5.71
C ARG A 168 -11.74 6.32 6.30
N ARG A 169 -10.84 5.49 5.78
CA ARG A 169 -9.43 5.48 6.21
C ARG A 169 -8.70 6.78 5.87
N ARG A 170 -8.88 7.33 4.67
CA ARG A 170 -8.27 8.61 4.30
C ARG A 170 -8.80 9.76 5.15
N VAL A 171 -10.10 9.78 5.46
CA VAL A 171 -10.70 10.76 6.39
C VAL A 171 -10.10 10.64 7.79
N ALA A 172 -10.00 9.41 8.32
CA ALA A 172 -9.41 9.16 9.63
C ALA A 172 -7.93 9.54 9.70
N LEU A 173 -7.15 9.24 8.65
CA LEU A 173 -5.75 9.65 8.52
C LEU A 173 -5.64 11.18 8.49
N CYS A 174 -6.44 11.87 7.68
CA CYS A 174 -6.44 13.34 7.62
C CYS A 174 -6.74 13.96 8.99
N ARG A 175 -7.80 13.48 9.67
CA ARG A 175 -8.14 13.88 11.05
C ARG A 175 -6.94 13.69 11.99
N LEU A 176 -6.30 12.53 11.94
CA LEU A 176 -5.16 12.21 12.80
C LEU A 176 -3.96 13.14 12.54
N LEU A 177 -3.59 13.34 11.28
CA LEU A 177 -2.44 14.20 10.93
C LEU A 177 -2.68 15.66 11.34
N LEU A 178 -3.91 16.16 11.21
CA LEU A 178 -4.25 17.52 11.65
C LEU A 178 -4.23 17.67 13.17
N SER A 179 -4.55 16.62 13.93
CA SER A 179 -4.48 16.66 15.39
C SER A 179 -3.05 16.81 15.94
N SER A 180 -2.03 16.66 15.10
CA SER A 180 -0.60 16.90 15.40
C SER A 180 -0.12 16.28 16.74
N PRO A 181 -0.34 14.98 16.99
CA PRO A 181 0.05 14.32 18.25
C PRO A 181 1.57 14.22 18.41
N ASP A 182 2.08 14.22 19.64
CA ASP A 182 3.53 14.10 19.88
C ASP A 182 4.12 12.76 19.38
N MET A 183 3.30 11.72 19.33
CA MET A 183 3.66 10.40 18.81
C MET A 183 2.57 9.86 17.87
N LEU A 184 2.97 9.46 16.65
CA LEU A 184 2.11 8.81 15.66
C LEU A 184 2.35 7.30 15.63
N LEU A 185 1.27 6.54 15.78
CA LEU A 185 1.23 5.09 15.61
C LEU A 185 0.36 4.78 14.38
N LEU A 186 0.97 4.29 13.31
CA LEU A 186 0.30 4.11 12.03
C LEU A 186 0.33 2.63 11.60
N ASP A 187 -0.82 1.99 11.53
CA ASP A 187 -0.94 0.62 11.03
C ASP A 187 -1.24 0.66 9.52
N GLU A 188 -0.27 0.29 8.68
CA GLU A 188 -0.34 0.26 7.19
C GLU A 188 -0.89 1.53 6.53
N PRO A 189 -0.40 2.74 6.87
CA PRO A 189 -1.04 4.00 6.47
C PRO A 189 -1.04 4.27 4.97
N THR A 190 -0.22 3.55 4.20
CA THR A 190 -0.09 3.64 2.75
C THR A 190 -1.16 2.84 2.01
N ASN A 191 -1.87 1.94 2.67
CA ASN A 191 -2.89 1.12 2.02
C ASN A 191 -4.10 1.95 1.58
N HIS A 192 -4.61 1.67 0.38
CA HIS A 192 -5.70 2.39 -0.29
C HIS A 192 -5.41 3.87 -0.60
N LEU A 193 -4.14 4.29 -0.50
CA LEU A 193 -3.65 5.54 -1.05
C LEU A 193 -3.10 5.28 -2.46
N ASP A 194 -3.30 6.24 -3.37
CA ASP A 194 -2.60 6.21 -4.64
C ASP A 194 -1.16 6.70 -4.50
N ALA A 195 -0.33 6.46 -5.53
CA ALA A 195 1.10 6.73 -5.48
C ALA A 195 1.44 8.20 -5.14
N GLU A 196 0.62 9.15 -5.62
CA GLU A 196 0.76 10.57 -5.31
C GLU A 196 0.44 10.88 -3.84
N SER A 197 -0.66 10.33 -3.31
CA SER A 197 -1.05 10.49 -1.91
C SER A 197 -0.02 9.86 -0.96
N VAL A 198 0.55 8.70 -1.35
CA VAL A 198 1.64 8.04 -0.63
C VAL A 198 2.90 8.91 -0.61
N ALA A 199 3.30 9.47 -1.76
CA ALA A 199 4.46 10.35 -1.85
C ALA A 199 4.29 11.62 -1.01
N TRP A 200 3.08 12.17 -0.92
CA TRP A 200 2.78 13.29 -0.02
C TRP A 200 2.89 12.88 1.45
N LEU A 201 2.31 11.74 1.82
CA LEU A 201 2.36 11.22 3.18
C LEU A 201 3.81 10.95 3.63
N GLU A 202 4.64 10.43 2.72
CA GLU A 202 6.06 10.21 2.94
C GLU A 202 6.79 11.50 3.31
N ARG A 203 6.60 12.59 2.53
CA ARG A 203 7.17 13.91 2.83
C ARG A 203 6.65 14.46 4.16
N PHE A 204 5.35 14.34 4.41
CA PHE A 204 4.74 14.80 5.66
C PHE A 204 5.36 14.09 6.87
N LEU A 205 5.48 12.76 6.81
CA LEU A 205 6.02 11.96 7.91
C LEU A 205 7.53 12.10 8.06
N HIS A 206 8.25 12.43 6.98
CA HIS A 206 9.67 12.83 7.05
C HIS A 206 9.84 14.11 7.88
N ASP A 207 9.08 15.15 7.56
CA ASP A 207 9.18 16.47 8.21
C ASP A 207 8.46 16.56 9.56
N TYR A 208 7.77 15.49 9.98
CA TYR A 208 7.03 15.44 11.23
C TYR A 208 7.95 15.60 12.45
N ASN A 209 7.70 16.58 13.31
CA ASN A 209 8.57 16.84 14.48
C ASN A 209 8.46 15.77 15.58
N GLY A 210 7.31 15.10 15.68
CA GLY A 210 7.08 14.05 16.67
C GLY A 210 7.70 12.71 16.31
N THR A 211 7.52 11.73 17.20
CA THR A 211 7.97 10.35 16.96
C THR A 211 6.96 9.62 16.08
N VAL A 212 7.42 8.91 15.06
CA VAL A 212 6.57 8.14 14.15
C VAL A 212 6.93 6.66 14.27
N VAL A 213 5.93 5.81 14.51
CA VAL A 213 6.04 4.36 14.46
C VAL A 213 5.01 3.86 13.45
N ALA A 214 5.48 3.43 12.29
CA ALA A 214 4.62 2.98 11.21
C ALA A 214 4.90 1.52 10.86
N ILE A 215 3.85 0.72 10.75
CA ILE A 215 3.88 -0.55 10.05
C ILE A 215 3.61 -0.23 8.59
N THR A 216 4.50 -0.62 7.69
CA THR A 216 4.25 -0.45 6.26
C THR A 216 5.00 -1.50 5.45
N HIS A 217 4.44 -1.84 4.30
CA HIS A 217 5.12 -2.57 3.24
C HIS A 217 5.75 -1.67 2.16
N ASP A 218 5.56 -0.35 2.24
CA ASP A 218 6.18 0.61 1.32
C ASP A 218 7.69 0.72 1.59
N ARG A 219 8.49 0.20 0.66
CA ARG A 219 9.95 0.18 0.76
C ARG A 219 10.58 1.56 0.58
N TYR A 220 9.98 2.46 -0.20
CA TYR A 220 10.44 3.84 -0.29
C TYR A 220 10.21 4.59 1.01
N PHE A 221 9.06 4.39 1.67
CA PHE A 221 8.82 4.94 3.00
C PHE A 221 9.89 4.47 3.99
N LEU A 222 10.18 3.17 4.00
CA LEU A 222 11.18 2.60 4.91
C LEU A 222 12.63 3.01 4.55
N ASP A 223 12.89 3.44 3.31
CA ASP A 223 14.22 3.87 2.89
C ASP A 223 14.45 5.38 3.07
N ASN A 224 13.40 6.19 2.83
CA ASN A 224 13.45 7.65 2.83
C ASN A 224 13.02 8.28 4.16
N VAL A 225 12.08 7.66 4.90
CA VAL A 225 11.52 8.23 6.15
C VAL A 225 12.09 7.55 7.38
N ALA A 226 12.23 6.22 7.37
CA ALA A 226 12.66 5.49 8.55
C ALA A 226 14.16 5.69 8.84
N GLY A 227 14.47 6.19 10.02
CA GLY A 227 15.84 6.19 10.57
C GLY A 227 16.14 4.95 11.40
N TRP A 228 15.10 4.18 11.73
CA TRP A 228 15.19 2.95 12.52
C TRP A 228 14.24 1.91 11.95
N ILE A 229 14.69 0.66 11.94
CA ILE A 229 13.86 -0.51 11.58
C ILE A 229 13.69 -1.37 12.83
N LEU A 230 12.44 -1.70 13.15
CA LEU A 230 12.10 -2.68 14.18
C LEU A 230 11.63 -3.97 13.50
N GLU A 231 12.50 -4.96 13.42
CA GLU A 231 12.13 -6.29 12.91
C GLU A 231 11.47 -7.11 14.03
N LEU A 232 10.20 -7.48 13.82
CA LEU A 232 9.50 -8.48 14.63
C LEU A 232 9.64 -9.85 13.99
N ASP A 233 10.50 -10.68 14.58
CA ASP A 233 10.68 -12.08 14.20
C ASP A 233 10.50 -12.99 15.42
N ARG A 234 9.71 -14.06 15.24
CA ARG A 234 9.37 -15.04 16.29
C ARG A 234 8.93 -14.41 17.63
N GLY A 235 8.24 -13.27 17.53
CA GLY A 235 7.73 -12.49 18.67
C GLY A 235 8.77 -11.66 19.40
N GLN A 236 10.03 -11.63 18.96
CA GLN A 236 11.08 -10.76 19.50
C GLN A 236 11.23 -9.52 18.62
N GLY A 237 11.56 -8.38 19.25
CA GLY A 237 11.83 -7.13 18.56
C GLY A 237 13.33 -6.90 18.45
N ILE A 238 13.82 -6.81 17.22
CA ILE A 238 15.22 -6.58 16.89
C ILE A 238 15.31 -5.17 16.29
N PRO A 239 15.69 -4.15 17.08
CA PRO A 239 15.89 -2.81 16.55
C PRO A 239 17.19 -2.71 15.76
N PHE A 240 17.15 -1.96 14.67
CA PHE A 240 18.26 -1.63 13.81
C PHE A 240 18.27 -0.13 13.54
N GLU A 241 19.42 0.50 13.71
CA GLU A 241 19.63 1.91 13.37
C GLU A 241 20.05 2.01 11.91
N GLY A 242 19.25 2.69 11.11
CA GLY A 242 19.44 2.78 9.67
C GLY A 242 18.13 2.57 8.91
N ASN A 243 18.21 2.78 7.61
CA ASN A 243 17.07 2.66 6.71
C ASN A 243 16.89 1.22 6.20
N TYR A 244 15.87 1.00 5.37
CA TYR A 244 15.56 -0.30 4.79
C TYR A 244 16.73 -0.94 4.02
N SER A 245 17.39 -0.18 3.16
CA SER A 245 18.51 -0.70 2.36
C SER A 245 19.65 -1.20 3.24
N GLN A 246 20.03 -0.41 4.26
CA GLN A 246 21.09 -0.79 5.21
C GLN A 246 20.69 -2.01 6.05
N TRP A 247 19.43 -2.09 6.48
CA TRP A 247 18.89 -3.24 7.21
C TRP A 247 18.96 -4.51 6.35
N LEU A 248 18.64 -4.40 5.06
CA LEU A 248 18.69 -5.53 4.12
C LEU A 248 20.12 -6.07 3.98
N GLU A 249 21.13 -5.18 3.89
CA GLU A 249 22.54 -5.59 3.85
C GLU A 249 22.97 -6.34 5.12
N GLN A 250 22.57 -5.85 6.29
CA GLN A 250 22.87 -6.53 7.55
C GLN A 250 22.16 -7.88 7.66
N LYS A 251 20.90 -7.95 7.20
CA LYS A 251 20.11 -9.18 7.21
C LYS A 251 20.71 -10.26 6.30
N ASP A 252 21.21 -9.90 5.12
CA ASP A 252 21.95 -10.82 4.23
C ASP A 252 23.18 -11.40 4.95
N GLN A 253 23.97 -10.55 5.60
CA GLN A 253 25.16 -10.97 6.34
C GLN A 253 24.80 -11.94 7.48
N ARG A 254 23.74 -11.64 8.26
CA ARG A 254 23.26 -12.50 9.34
C ARG A 254 22.83 -13.88 8.82
N LEU A 255 22.00 -13.91 7.79
CA LEU A 255 21.52 -15.17 7.20
C LEU A 255 22.66 -15.99 6.57
N SER A 256 23.67 -15.33 5.99
CA SER A 256 24.86 -15.99 5.43
C SER A 256 25.67 -16.75 6.49
N GLN A 257 25.67 -16.28 7.74
CA GLN A 257 26.34 -16.92 8.87
C GLN A 257 25.53 -18.07 9.49
N GLU A 258 24.19 -17.98 9.41
CA GLU A 258 23.24 -19.00 9.89
C GLU A 258 23.09 -20.20 8.90
N ALA A 259 23.85 -20.20 7.80
CA ALA A 259 23.66 -21.02 6.61
C ALA A 259 23.94 -22.52 6.79
N LYS A 260 22.88 -23.29 7.12
CA LYS A 260 22.67 -24.63 6.52
C LYS A 260 21.22 -24.95 6.13
N GLN A 261 20.23 -24.09 6.43
CA GLN A 261 18.82 -24.40 6.20
C GLN A 261 18.05 -23.45 5.26
N GLU A 262 18.57 -22.27 4.89
CA GLU A 262 17.79 -21.25 4.16
C GLU A 262 18.47 -20.69 2.89
N ALA A 263 18.87 -21.58 1.97
CA ALA A 263 19.51 -21.20 0.70
C ALA A 263 18.60 -20.35 -0.22
N THR A 264 17.30 -20.66 -0.28
CA THR A 264 16.33 -19.93 -1.12
C THR A 264 16.14 -18.49 -0.63
N ARG A 265 16.04 -18.29 0.69
CA ARG A 265 15.85 -16.98 1.32
C ARG A 265 17.05 -16.06 1.10
N GLN A 266 18.27 -16.61 1.18
CA GLN A 266 19.49 -15.85 0.86
C GLN A 266 19.53 -15.40 -0.60
N LYS A 267 19.06 -16.23 -1.55
CA LYS A 267 19.06 -15.88 -2.97
C LYS A 267 18.17 -14.67 -3.25
N ALA A 268 16.96 -14.65 -2.69
CA ALA A 268 16.02 -13.54 -2.88
C ALA A 268 16.55 -12.21 -2.31
N ILE A 269 17.15 -12.24 -1.12
CA ILE A 269 17.74 -11.06 -0.48
C ILE A 269 18.91 -10.51 -1.31
N LYS A 270 19.78 -11.39 -1.84
CA LYS A 270 20.91 -10.97 -2.68
C LYS A 270 20.46 -10.27 -3.95
N HIS A 271 19.44 -10.79 -4.64
CA HIS A 271 18.92 -10.16 -5.86
C HIS A 271 18.32 -8.77 -5.60
N GLU A 272 17.61 -8.59 -4.49
CA GLU A 272 17.10 -7.27 -4.12
C GLU A 272 18.24 -6.31 -3.79
N LEU A 273 19.22 -6.75 -3.02
CA LEU A 273 20.39 -5.96 -2.65
C LEU A 273 21.23 -5.57 -3.87
N GLU A 274 21.39 -6.47 -4.84
CA GLU A 274 21.97 -6.17 -6.16
C GLU A 274 21.18 -5.07 -6.89
N TRP A 275 19.85 -5.16 -6.87
CA TRP A 275 18.99 -4.15 -7.50
C TRP A 275 19.12 -2.78 -6.82
N VAL A 276 19.04 -2.73 -5.49
CA VAL A 276 19.24 -1.51 -4.68
C VAL A 276 20.58 -0.85 -5.00
N ARG A 277 21.66 -1.64 -5.10
CA ARG A 277 22.99 -1.13 -5.48
C ARG A 277 23.03 -0.67 -6.94
N SER A 278 22.31 -1.35 -7.83
CA SER A 278 22.30 -1.06 -9.27
C SER A 278 21.47 0.18 -9.64
N ASN A 279 20.52 0.59 -8.80
CA ASN A 279 19.66 1.77 -9.02
C ASN A 279 20.44 3.09 -9.15
N ALA A 280 21.74 3.10 -8.86
CA ALA A 280 22.62 4.21 -9.17
C ALA A 280 22.92 4.38 -10.68
N LYS A 281 22.73 3.36 -11.55
CA LYS A 281 23.16 3.40 -12.97
C LYS A 281 22.32 2.52 -13.93
N GLY A 282 21.41 3.12 -14.69
CA GLY A 282 20.95 2.56 -15.98
C GLY A 282 19.45 2.72 -16.32
N ARG A 283 19.02 3.94 -16.69
CA ARG A 283 17.61 4.39 -16.77
C ARG A 283 16.87 4.20 -18.12
N GLN A 284 17.32 3.31 -19.01
CA GLN A 284 16.66 3.10 -20.34
C GLN A 284 16.88 1.69 -20.93
N ALA A 285 17.58 0.78 -20.24
CA ALA A 285 18.04 -0.49 -20.84
C ALA A 285 17.13 -1.70 -20.55
N LYS A 286 16.12 -1.58 -19.68
CA LYS A 286 15.34 -2.72 -19.16
C LYS A 286 14.45 -3.38 -20.22
N SER A 287 13.64 -2.59 -20.96
CA SER A 287 12.75 -3.12 -22.01
C SER A 287 13.52 -3.91 -23.07
N LYS A 288 14.62 -3.32 -23.58
CA LYS A 288 15.52 -3.98 -24.54
C LYS A 288 16.24 -5.20 -23.96
N ALA A 289 16.70 -5.14 -22.70
CA ALA A 289 17.36 -6.28 -22.05
C ALA A 289 16.39 -7.45 -21.84
N ARG A 290 15.13 -7.17 -21.52
CA ARG A 290 14.08 -8.19 -21.36
C ARG A 290 13.73 -8.83 -22.69
N LEU A 291 13.54 -8.03 -23.75
CA LEU A 291 13.31 -8.54 -25.10
C LEU A 291 14.46 -9.44 -25.59
N ASN A 292 15.72 -9.03 -25.35
CA ASN A 292 16.89 -9.86 -25.71
C ASN A 292 16.95 -11.18 -24.94
N ARG A 293 16.40 -11.23 -23.72
CA ARG A 293 16.32 -12.44 -22.88
C ARG A 293 15.04 -13.23 -23.10
N PHE A 294 14.12 -12.78 -23.95
CA PHE A 294 12.81 -13.41 -24.12
C PHE A 294 12.92 -14.86 -24.59
N GLU A 295 13.77 -15.13 -25.57
CA GLU A 295 14.06 -16.49 -26.06
C GLU A 295 14.74 -17.36 -24.98
N GLU A 296 15.64 -16.79 -24.17
CA GLU A 296 16.24 -17.50 -23.04
C GLU A 296 15.19 -17.84 -21.97
N MET A 297 14.30 -16.89 -21.65
CA MET A 297 13.21 -17.11 -20.70
C MET A 297 12.21 -18.15 -21.21
N GLN A 298 11.97 -18.25 -22.51
CA GLN A 298 11.12 -19.31 -23.08
C GLN A 298 11.80 -20.69 -23.08
N SER A 299 13.12 -20.77 -22.88
CA SER A 299 13.84 -22.04 -22.93
C SER A 299 13.45 -22.97 -21.77
N GLY A 300 13.28 -24.26 -22.06
CA GLY A 300 12.91 -25.27 -21.07
C GLY A 300 13.93 -25.42 -19.94
N ASP A 301 15.22 -25.20 -20.22
CA ASP A 301 16.28 -25.27 -19.20
C ASP A 301 16.24 -24.09 -18.22
N PHE A 302 15.89 -22.90 -18.69
CA PHE A 302 15.69 -21.73 -17.83
C PHE A 302 14.46 -21.93 -16.94
N GLN A 303 13.35 -22.41 -17.51
CA GLN A 303 12.11 -22.66 -16.76
C GLN A 303 12.31 -23.73 -15.68
N LYS A 304 12.97 -24.86 -16.00
CA LYS A 304 13.30 -25.92 -15.02
C LYS A 304 14.11 -25.41 -13.82
N ARG A 305 15.00 -24.42 -14.00
CA ARG A 305 15.77 -23.84 -12.89
C ARG A 305 14.88 -23.03 -11.96
N ASN A 306 13.89 -22.33 -12.51
CA ASN A 306 12.99 -21.45 -11.76
C ASN A 306 11.85 -22.19 -11.06
N GLU A 307 11.59 -23.47 -11.39
CA GLU A 307 10.61 -24.31 -10.68
C GLU A 307 10.87 -24.44 -9.17
N THR A 308 12.13 -24.22 -8.75
CA THR A 308 12.58 -24.25 -7.35
C THR A 308 12.43 -22.92 -6.62
N ASN A 309 12.03 -21.85 -7.33
CA ASN A 309 11.77 -20.55 -6.71
C ASN A 309 10.54 -20.64 -5.80
N GLU A 310 10.44 -19.68 -4.87
CA GLU A 310 9.36 -19.63 -3.90
C GLU A 310 7.99 -19.44 -4.57
N ILE A 311 7.89 -18.54 -5.55
CA ILE A 311 6.78 -18.46 -6.48
C ILE A 311 7.30 -18.78 -7.87
N TYR A 312 6.60 -19.67 -8.57
CA TYR A 312 6.89 -20.02 -9.96
C TYR A 312 5.62 -19.80 -10.77
N ILE A 313 5.73 -19.00 -11.83
CA ILE A 313 4.65 -18.77 -12.79
C ILE A 313 4.97 -19.62 -14.02
N PRO A 314 4.26 -20.72 -14.27
CA PRO A 314 4.51 -21.57 -15.41
C PRO A 314 4.38 -20.78 -16.72
N PRO A 315 5.24 -21.05 -17.72
CA PRO A 315 5.14 -20.40 -19.00
C PRO A 315 3.79 -20.76 -19.66
N GLY A 316 3.12 -19.75 -20.20
CA GLY A 316 1.93 -19.96 -21.02
C GLY A 316 2.28 -20.42 -22.45
N PRO A 317 1.28 -20.54 -23.34
CA PRO A 317 1.49 -20.78 -24.76
C PRO A 317 2.42 -19.73 -25.38
N ARG A 318 3.11 -20.08 -26.49
CA ARG A 318 3.99 -19.13 -27.17
C ARG A 318 3.19 -17.90 -27.62
N LEU A 319 3.64 -16.73 -27.18
CA LEU A 319 3.02 -15.45 -27.50
C LEU A 319 3.63 -14.89 -28.80
N GLY A 320 2.80 -14.35 -29.69
CA GLY A 320 3.23 -13.61 -30.87
C GLY A 320 3.60 -12.15 -30.55
N ASP A 321 4.11 -11.44 -31.56
CA ASP A 321 4.66 -10.08 -31.39
C ASP A 321 3.62 -9.04 -30.94
N LYS A 322 2.37 -9.18 -31.41
CA LYS A 322 1.26 -8.29 -31.11
C LYS A 322 0.36 -8.93 -30.04
N VAL A 323 0.23 -8.26 -28.90
CA VAL A 323 -0.49 -8.80 -27.73
C VAL A 323 -1.84 -8.09 -27.57
N VAL A 324 -1.82 -6.78 -27.30
CA VAL A 324 -3.01 -5.95 -27.15
C VAL A 324 -2.79 -4.64 -27.87
N GLU A 325 -3.76 -4.23 -28.70
CA GLU A 325 -3.77 -2.94 -29.38
C GLU A 325 -5.07 -2.18 -29.05
N PHE A 326 -4.92 -0.92 -28.67
CA PHE A 326 -6.02 0.03 -28.53
C PHE A 326 -5.89 1.05 -29.65
N HIS A 327 -7.00 1.30 -30.37
CA HIS A 327 -7.07 2.28 -31.44
C HIS A 327 -8.21 3.26 -31.17
N ASN A 328 -7.85 4.50 -30.80
CA ASN A 328 -8.75 5.64 -30.58
C ASN A 328 -9.92 5.31 -29.63
N VAL A 329 -9.65 4.54 -28.58
CA VAL A 329 -10.69 4.01 -27.69
C VAL A 329 -11.25 5.12 -26.79
N ALA A 330 -12.58 5.22 -26.73
CA ALA A 330 -13.29 6.00 -25.73
C ALA A 330 -14.19 5.09 -24.88
N LYS A 331 -14.25 5.37 -23.58
CA LYS A 331 -15.22 4.73 -22.68
C LYS A 331 -15.80 5.74 -21.72
N ARG A 332 -17.10 5.61 -21.52
CA ARG A 332 -17.95 6.42 -20.65
C ARG A 332 -18.62 5.49 -19.64
N PHE A 333 -18.79 5.98 -18.43
CA PHE A 333 -19.60 5.34 -17.42
C PHE A 333 -20.56 6.38 -16.86
N ASP A 334 -21.85 6.17 -17.10
CA ASP A 334 -22.89 7.20 -16.91
C ASP A 334 -22.51 8.51 -17.63
N GLU A 335 -22.44 9.63 -16.90
CA GLU A 335 -22.06 10.94 -17.42
C GLU A 335 -20.54 11.22 -17.37
N LYS A 336 -19.73 10.25 -16.92
CA LYS A 336 -18.28 10.42 -16.72
C LYS A 336 -17.49 9.77 -17.85
N LEU A 337 -16.64 10.57 -18.50
CA LEU A 337 -15.67 10.07 -19.47
C LEU A 337 -14.48 9.45 -18.72
N LEU A 338 -14.19 8.17 -18.97
CA LEU A 338 -13.06 7.45 -18.37
C LEU A 338 -11.81 7.56 -19.26
N TYR A 339 -11.96 7.34 -20.55
CA TYR A 339 -10.90 7.50 -21.55
C TYR A 339 -11.40 8.31 -22.73
N GLN A 340 -10.50 9.10 -23.31
CA GLN A 340 -10.70 9.77 -24.58
C GLN A 340 -9.49 9.50 -25.49
N ASP A 341 -9.74 9.03 -26.72
CA ASP A 341 -8.71 8.84 -27.77
C ASP A 341 -7.53 7.93 -27.36
N LEU A 342 -7.81 6.89 -26.57
CA LEU A 342 -6.78 6.01 -26.04
C LEU A 342 -6.22 5.10 -27.14
N SER A 343 -4.93 5.27 -27.44
CA SER A 343 -4.21 4.47 -28.44
C SER A 343 -2.85 4.01 -27.93
N PHE A 344 -2.61 2.71 -27.89
CA PHE A 344 -1.31 2.13 -27.54
C PHE A 344 -1.20 0.68 -28.01
N THR A 345 0.03 0.14 -28.00
CA THR A 345 0.31 -1.25 -28.35
C THR A 345 1.20 -1.87 -27.29
N ILE A 346 0.81 -3.05 -26.80
CA ILE A 346 1.61 -3.85 -25.88
C ILE A 346 2.42 -4.87 -26.69
N PRO A 347 3.76 -4.78 -26.69
CA PRO A 347 4.62 -5.75 -27.36
C PRO A 347 4.79 -7.03 -26.53
N GLN A 348 5.26 -8.10 -27.16
CA GLN A 348 5.58 -9.34 -26.44
C GLN A 348 6.63 -9.14 -25.34
N GLY A 349 6.48 -9.89 -24.25
CA GLY A 349 7.39 -9.82 -23.10
C GLY A 349 7.27 -8.54 -22.27
N ALA A 350 6.35 -7.63 -22.59
CA ALA A 350 6.15 -6.40 -21.84
C ALA A 350 5.55 -6.67 -20.45
N ILE A 351 6.09 -5.98 -19.46
CA ILE A 351 5.41 -5.73 -18.19
C ILE A 351 4.96 -4.28 -18.16
N VAL A 352 3.65 -4.08 -18.15
CA VAL A 352 3.01 -2.76 -18.11
C VAL A 352 2.52 -2.50 -16.69
N GLY A 353 3.13 -1.53 -16.01
CA GLY A 353 2.61 -1.00 -14.77
C GLY A 353 1.47 -0.03 -15.04
N ILE A 354 0.35 -0.15 -14.34
CA ILE A 354 -0.80 0.74 -14.50
C ILE A 354 -0.95 1.59 -13.24
N VAL A 355 -0.84 2.91 -13.40
CA VAL A 355 -0.90 3.89 -12.30
C VAL A 355 -1.96 4.93 -12.53
N GLY A 356 -2.46 5.50 -11.44
CA GLY A 356 -3.45 6.58 -11.49
C GLY A 356 -4.39 6.58 -10.29
N GLY A 357 -5.20 7.62 -10.18
CA GLY A 357 -6.13 7.79 -9.06
C GLY A 357 -7.13 6.64 -8.89
N ASN A 358 -7.66 6.51 -7.68
CA ASN A 358 -8.81 5.64 -7.44
C ASN A 358 -10.01 6.09 -8.29
N GLY A 359 -10.68 5.14 -8.93
CA GLY A 359 -11.80 5.45 -9.84
C GLY A 359 -11.39 6.00 -11.21
N ALA A 360 -10.10 6.00 -11.58
CA ALA A 360 -9.64 6.45 -12.89
C ALA A 360 -10.08 5.56 -14.07
N GLY A 361 -10.64 4.36 -13.81
CA GLY A 361 -10.98 3.38 -14.85
C GLY A 361 -9.91 2.30 -15.07
N LYS A 362 -8.99 2.09 -14.13
CA LYS A 362 -7.94 1.05 -14.26
C LYS A 362 -8.54 -0.36 -14.43
N SER A 363 -9.47 -0.77 -13.57
CA SER A 363 -10.12 -2.09 -13.71
C SER A 363 -11.06 -2.16 -14.93
N THR A 364 -11.67 -1.05 -15.36
CA THR A 364 -12.44 -0.99 -16.61
C THR A 364 -11.58 -1.33 -17.83
N LEU A 365 -10.28 -0.99 -17.80
CA LEU A 365 -9.35 -1.35 -18.88
C LEU A 365 -9.23 -2.88 -19.00
N PHE A 366 -9.16 -3.59 -17.88
CA PHE A 366 -9.14 -5.06 -17.88
C PHE A 366 -10.44 -5.66 -18.39
N LYS A 367 -11.59 -5.04 -18.12
CA LYS A 367 -12.87 -5.48 -18.69
C LYS A 367 -12.93 -5.30 -20.21
N LEU A 368 -12.36 -4.22 -20.74
CA LEU A 368 -12.22 -4.03 -22.18
C LEU A 368 -11.31 -5.10 -22.81
N ILE A 369 -10.16 -5.38 -22.18
CA ILE A 369 -9.21 -6.40 -22.66
C ILE A 369 -9.80 -7.82 -22.62
N THR A 370 -10.59 -8.13 -21.60
CA THR A 370 -11.26 -9.43 -21.46
C THR A 370 -12.57 -9.54 -22.24
N GLY A 371 -13.00 -8.47 -22.92
CA GLY A 371 -14.24 -8.43 -23.70
C GLY A 371 -15.52 -8.44 -22.86
N LYS A 372 -15.42 -8.27 -21.54
CA LYS A 372 -16.58 -8.16 -20.63
C LYS A 372 -17.32 -6.83 -20.81
N GLU A 373 -16.58 -5.78 -21.18
CA GLU A 373 -17.14 -4.51 -21.61
C GLU A 373 -16.65 -4.20 -23.03
N GLN A 374 -17.46 -3.46 -23.78
CA GLN A 374 -17.12 -2.98 -25.12
C GLN A 374 -16.71 -1.50 -25.05
N PRO A 375 -15.77 -1.04 -25.89
CA PRO A 375 -15.49 0.38 -26.04
C PRO A 375 -16.73 1.09 -26.62
N ASP A 376 -16.93 2.36 -26.25
CA ASP A 376 -18.03 3.14 -26.82
C ASP A 376 -17.65 3.73 -28.18
N GLU A 377 -16.36 4.06 -28.35
CA GLU A 377 -15.74 4.46 -29.63
C GLU A 377 -14.36 3.79 -29.74
N GLY A 378 -13.86 3.64 -30.97
CA GLY A 378 -12.59 2.97 -31.25
C GLY A 378 -12.68 1.44 -31.22
N GLU A 379 -11.52 0.78 -31.22
CA GLU A 379 -11.43 -0.68 -31.21
C GLU A 379 -10.31 -1.19 -30.30
N VAL A 380 -10.55 -2.36 -29.70
CA VAL A 380 -9.56 -3.12 -28.91
C VAL A 380 -9.30 -4.44 -29.64
N ILE A 381 -8.06 -4.66 -30.04
CA ILE A 381 -7.64 -5.86 -30.78
C ILE A 381 -6.75 -6.72 -29.88
N ILE A 382 -7.13 -7.98 -29.71
CA ILE A 382 -6.38 -8.99 -28.95
C ILE A 382 -5.72 -9.95 -29.95
N GLY A 383 -4.42 -10.19 -29.78
CA GLY A 383 -3.66 -11.08 -30.67
C GLY A 383 -4.16 -12.54 -30.63
N GLU A 384 -4.07 -13.26 -31.74
CA GLU A 384 -4.63 -14.63 -31.87
C GLU A 384 -4.01 -15.65 -30.89
N THR A 385 -2.74 -15.46 -30.51
CA THR A 385 -2.02 -16.34 -29.59
C THR A 385 -2.21 -15.97 -28.11
N VAL A 386 -2.98 -14.93 -27.83
CA VAL A 386 -3.17 -14.40 -26.47
C VAL A 386 -4.11 -15.31 -25.70
N ASN A 387 -3.63 -15.80 -24.56
CA ASN A 387 -4.41 -16.44 -23.52
C ASN A 387 -4.29 -15.58 -22.26
N ILE A 388 -5.41 -15.02 -21.80
CA ILE A 388 -5.46 -14.08 -20.68
C ILE A 388 -5.82 -14.81 -19.39
N ALA A 389 -5.01 -14.62 -18.35
CA ALA A 389 -5.40 -14.93 -16.97
C ALA A 389 -5.87 -13.66 -16.27
N TYR A 390 -7.12 -13.67 -15.84
CA TYR A 390 -7.69 -12.62 -15.00
C TYR A 390 -8.80 -13.20 -14.11
N VAL A 391 -8.74 -12.90 -12.82
CA VAL A 391 -9.83 -13.11 -11.88
C VAL A 391 -10.20 -11.72 -11.36
N GLU A 392 -11.45 -11.30 -11.53
CA GLU A 392 -11.90 -9.94 -11.22
C GLU A 392 -12.32 -9.81 -9.76
N GLN A 393 -13.21 -10.69 -9.29
CA GLN A 393 -13.66 -10.79 -7.91
C GLN A 393 -14.10 -12.24 -7.63
N LEU A 394 -13.58 -12.85 -6.56
CA LEU A 394 -13.87 -14.25 -6.18
C LEU A 394 -15.35 -14.50 -5.82
N ARG A 395 -16.13 -13.44 -5.54
CA ARG A 395 -17.51 -13.53 -5.05
C ARG A 395 -18.49 -14.17 -6.04
N ASP A 396 -18.25 -14.02 -7.34
CA ASP A 396 -19.18 -14.51 -8.36
C ASP A 396 -18.86 -15.94 -8.85
N ALA A 397 -17.67 -16.46 -8.54
CA ALA A 397 -17.16 -17.70 -9.14
C ALA A 397 -16.98 -18.87 -8.17
N LEU A 398 -16.92 -18.63 -6.85
CA LEU A 398 -16.60 -19.66 -5.87
C LEU A 398 -17.69 -19.82 -4.82
N ASP A 399 -17.90 -21.06 -4.39
CA ASP A 399 -18.78 -21.36 -3.27
C ASP A 399 -18.10 -20.91 -1.98
N ASP A 400 -18.72 -19.95 -1.29
CA ASP A 400 -18.25 -19.37 -0.03
C ASP A 400 -17.96 -20.44 1.05
N LYS A 401 -18.55 -21.64 0.91
CA LYS A 401 -18.35 -22.77 1.84
C LYS A 401 -17.09 -23.60 1.56
N GLN A 402 -16.48 -23.46 0.40
CA GLN A 402 -15.24 -24.16 0.08
C GLN A 402 -14.11 -23.67 0.98
N THR A 403 -13.15 -24.56 1.22
CA THR A 403 -11.90 -24.16 1.87
C THR A 403 -10.97 -23.48 0.87
N VAL A 404 -10.02 -22.68 1.35
CA VAL A 404 -8.94 -22.09 0.53
C VAL A 404 -8.27 -23.14 -0.34
N TRP A 405 -7.93 -24.30 0.22
CA TRP A 405 -7.29 -25.36 -0.53
C TRP A 405 -8.19 -25.92 -1.63
N GLU A 406 -9.45 -26.22 -1.33
CA GLU A 406 -10.41 -26.73 -2.34
C GLU A 406 -10.60 -25.73 -3.48
N ALA A 407 -10.73 -24.44 -3.17
CA ALA A 407 -10.91 -23.39 -4.15
C ALA A 407 -9.73 -23.27 -5.12
N VAL A 408 -8.50 -23.59 -4.69
CA VAL A 408 -7.31 -23.58 -5.56
C VAL A 408 -7.06 -24.94 -6.18
N SER A 409 -7.36 -26.04 -5.49
CA SER A 409 -6.98 -27.39 -5.91
C SER A 409 -8.04 -28.10 -6.72
N ASP A 410 -9.29 -27.65 -6.67
CA ASP A 410 -10.47 -28.42 -7.13
C ASP A 410 -10.52 -29.83 -6.53
N GLY A 411 -10.02 -29.98 -5.29
CA GLY A 411 -9.91 -31.26 -4.58
C GLY A 411 -8.74 -32.15 -5.02
N GLN A 412 -7.85 -31.68 -5.89
CA GLN A 412 -6.72 -32.47 -6.39
C GLN A 412 -5.49 -32.35 -5.48
N ASP A 413 -4.83 -33.46 -5.19
CA ASP A 413 -3.58 -33.47 -4.41
C ASP A 413 -2.38 -32.94 -5.20
N ILE A 414 -2.42 -33.08 -6.51
CA ILE A 414 -1.39 -32.63 -7.45
C ILE A 414 -2.07 -31.72 -8.48
N LEU A 415 -1.53 -30.51 -8.61
CA LEU A 415 -1.90 -29.59 -9.68
C LEU A 415 -0.98 -29.83 -10.88
N ASN A 416 -1.56 -29.85 -12.08
CA ASN A 416 -0.82 -29.82 -13.33
C ASN A 416 -1.12 -28.50 -14.05
N ILE A 417 -0.13 -27.62 -14.11
CA ILE A 417 -0.24 -26.31 -14.75
C ILE A 417 0.73 -26.31 -15.95
N ASN A 418 0.21 -26.49 -17.16
CA ASN A 418 1.02 -26.57 -18.40
C ASN A 418 2.16 -27.61 -18.34
N GLY A 419 1.93 -28.77 -17.70
CA GLY A 419 2.94 -29.82 -17.54
C GLY A 419 3.83 -29.67 -16.31
N TYR A 420 3.71 -28.57 -15.56
CA TYR A 420 4.33 -28.42 -14.25
C TYR A 420 3.46 -29.11 -13.19
N GLU A 421 3.95 -30.22 -12.66
CA GLU A 421 3.30 -30.96 -11.57
C GLU A 421 3.80 -30.46 -10.21
N VAL A 422 2.87 -30.05 -9.36
CA VAL A 422 3.18 -29.55 -8.01
C VAL A 422 2.13 -30.04 -7.02
N SER A 423 2.55 -30.38 -5.80
CA SER A 423 1.60 -30.65 -4.72
C SER A 423 0.70 -29.43 -4.51
N SER A 424 -0.62 -29.62 -4.54
CA SER A 424 -1.57 -28.53 -4.37
C SER A 424 -1.41 -27.83 -3.02
N ARG A 425 -1.09 -28.58 -1.97
CA ARG A 425 -0.78 -28.07 -0.63
C ARG A 425 0.47 -27.18 -0.62
N ALA A 426 1.51 -27.59 -1.35
CA ALA A 426 2.72 -26.80 -1.49
C ALA A 426 2.46 -25.52 -2.30
N TYR A 427 1.72 -25.62 -3.42
CA TYR A 427 1.34 -24.48 -4.25
C TYR A 427 0.55 -23.43 -3.46
N VAL A 428 -0.50 -23.84 -2.75
CA VAL A 428 -1.29 -22.95 -1.89
C VAL A 428 -0.42 -22.32 -0.78
N GLY A 429 0.52 -23.09 -0.24
CA GLY A 429 1.48 -22.61 0.77
C GLY A 429 2.37 -21.46 0.30
N ARG A 430 2.67 -21.36 -1.00
CA ARG A 430 3.49 -20.27 -1.59
C ARG A 430 2.81 -18.91 -1.51
N PHE A 431 1.48 -18.87 -1.44
CA PHE A 431 0.70 -17.64 -1.25
C PHE A 431 0.44 -17.34 0.25
N ASN A 432 1.29 -17.91 1.11
CA ASN A 432 1.28 -17.73 2.55
C ASN A 432 -0.03 -18.21 3.23
N PHE A 433 -0.63 -19.27 2.69
CA PHE A 433 -1.68 -20.06 3.35
C PHE A 433 -1.06 -21.32 3.96
N LYS A 434 -0.72 -21.28 5.25
CA LYS A 434 0.02 -22.36 5.92
C LYS A 434 -0.88 -23.14 6.89
N GLY A 435 -0.71 -24.47 6.93
CA GLY A 435 -1.39 -25.33 7.89
C GLY A 435 -2.92 -25.16 7.87
N ASN A 436 -3.49 -24.75 9.01
CA ASN A 436 -4.94 -24.57 9.17
C ASN A 436 -5.52 -23.44 8.29
N ASP A 437 -4.72 -22.47 7.84
CA ASP A 437 -5.21 -21.41 6.95
C ASP A 437 -5.75 -21.97 5.64
N GLN A 438 -5.23 -23.12 5.20
CA GLN A 438 -5.71 -23.80 4.00
C GLN A 438 -7.11 -24.43 4.17
N GLN A 439 -7.56 -24.60 5.42
CA GLN A 439 -8.85 -25.19 5.79
C GLN A 439 -9.90 -24.13 6.15
N LYS A 440 -9.50 -22.85 6.23
CA LYS A 440 -10.45 -21.74 6.39
C LYS A 440 -11.39 -21.71 5.20
N ARG A 441 -12.66 -21.39 5.48
CA ARG A 441 -13.67 -21.21 4.45
C ARG A 441 -13.52 -19.85 3.78
N LEU A 442 -14.01 -19.72 2.55
CA LEU A 442 -13.88 -18.49 1.78
C LEU A 442 -14.64 -17.32 2.43
N ASP A 443 -15.80 -17.58 3.05
CA ASP A 443 -16.56 -16.59 3.82
C ASP A 443 -15.81 -16.04 5.04
N GLU A 444 -14.95 -16.83 5.65
CA GLU A 444 -14.12 -16.48 6.81
C GLU A 444 -12.87 -15.66 6.45
N LEU A 445 -12.51 -15.56 5.16
CA LEU A 445 -11.30 -14.89 4.73
C LEU A 445 -11.42 -13.37 4.85
N SER A 446 -10.39 -12.77 5.45
CA SER A 446 -10.15 -11.32 5.38
C SER A 446 -9.96 -10.85 3.93
N GLY A 447 -10.12 -9.54 3.69
CA GLY A 447 -9.90 -8.95 2.36
C GLY A 447 -8.54 -9.32 1.77
N GLY A 448 -7.48 -9.27 2.58
CA GLY A 448 -6.14 -9.62 2.11
C GLY A 448 -5.86 -11.12 1.95
N GLU A 449 -6.52 -11.98 2.73
CA GLU A 449 -6.55 -13.40 2.41
C GLU A 449 -7.26 -13.65 1.06
N ARG A 450 -8.36 -12.95 0.77
CA ARG A 450 -9.04 -13.06 -0.52
C ARG A 450 -8.17 -12.58 -1.68
N GLY A 451 -7.44 -11.47 -1.54
CA GLY A 451 -6.50 -10.99 -2.55
C GLY A 451 -5.40 -12.02 -2.86
N ARG A 452 -4.83 -12.66 -1.83
CA ARG A 452 -3.84 -13.74 -2.00
C ARG A 452 -4.41 -14.96 -2.70
N LEU A 453 -5.64 -15.34 -2.38
CA LEU A 453 -6.35 -16.44 -3.04
C LEU A 453 -6.60 -16.12 -4.53
N GLN A 454 -7.01 -14.90 -4.84
CA GLN A 454 -7.25 -14.42 -6.21
C GLN A 454 -5.97 -14.48 -7.05
N LEU A 455 -4.85 -14.06 -6.48
CA LEU A 455 -3.54 -14.19 -7.13
C LEU A 455 -3.19 -15.66 -7.39
N ALA A 456 -3.36 -16.54 -6.39
CA ALA A 456 -3.09 -17.96 -6.53
C ALA A 456 -3.93 -18.62 -7.64
N GLN A 457 -5.20 -18.26 -7.76
CA GLN A 457 -6.09 -18.75 -8.82
C GLN A 457 -5.72 -18.19 -10.19
N THR A 458 -5.40 -16.90 -10.27
CA THR A 458 -5.00 -16.25 -11.54
C THR A 458 -3.75 -16.93 -12.11
N LEU A 459 -2.73 -17.16 -11.28
CA LEU A 459 -1.49 -17.80 -11.71
C LEU A 459 -1.65 -19.30 -12.04
N LYS A 460 -2.65 -19.98 -11.46
CA LYS A 460 -2.96 -21.39 -11.77
C LYS A 460 -3.48 -21.58 -13.20
N GLN A 461 -4.04 -20.54 -13.83
CA GLN A 461 -4.62 -20.65 -15.17
C GLN A 461 -3.58 -20.93 -16.28
N GLY A 462 -2.28 -20.73 -16.02
CA GLY A 462 -1.21 -21.05 -16.98
C GLY A 462 -1.30 -20.23 -18.27
N ALA A 463 -1.77 -18.99 -18.19
CA ALA A 463 -1.93 -18.12 -19.35
C ALA A 463 -0.62 -17.41 -19.73
N ASN A 464 -0.54 -16.82 -20.92
CA ASN A 464 0.65 -16.09 -21.40
C ASN A 464 0.51 -14.56 -21.29
N VAL A 465 -0.67 -14.06 -20.94
CA VAL A 465 -0.93 -12.67 -20.55
C VAL A 465 -1.59 -12.66 -19.17
N LEU A 466 -0.97 -11.97 -18.21
CA LEU A 466 -1.47 -11.85 -16.85
C LEU A 466 -2.05 -10.46 -16.64
N LEU A 467 -3.29 -10.37 -16.15
CA LEU A 467 -3.88 -9.13 -15.66
C LEU A 467 -3.94 -9.22 -14.13
N LEU A 468 -3.13 -8.41 -13.45
CA LEU A 468 -3.04 -8.41 -11.99
C LEU A 468 -3.58 -7.08 -11.45
N ASP A 469 -4.66 -7.15 -10.67
CA ASP A 469 -5.27 -5.98 -10.04
C ASP A 469 -4.79 -5.90 -8.58
N GLU A 470 -3.95 -4.92 -8.27
CA GLU A 470 -3.43 -4.61 -6.94
C GLU A 470 -2.78 -5.80 -6.18
N PRO A 471 -1.85 -6.56 -6.79
CA PRO A 471 -1.29 -7.76 -6.17
C PRO A 471 -0.40 -7.46 -4.94
N SER A 472 0.00 -6.21 -4.71
CA SER A 472 0.93 -5.80 -3.66
C SER A 472 0.28 -5.56 -2.29
N ASN A 473 -1.00 -5.21 -2.24
CA ASN A 473 -1.61 -4.62 -1.02
C ASN A 473 -1.69 -5.57 0.19
N ASP A 474 -1.69 -6.87 -0.07
CA ASP A 474 -1.96 -7.89 0.95
C ASP A 474 -0.83 -8.93 1.08
N LEU A 475 0.29 -8.67 0.40
CA LEU A 475 1.49 -9.51 0.46
C LEU A 475 2.48 -8.91 1.45
N ASP A 476 3.06 -9.76 2.30
CA ASP A 476 4.23 -9.35 3.05
C ASP A 476 5.42 -9.15 2.10
N ILE A 477 6.42 -8.40 2.57
CA ILE A 477 7.60 -8.05 1.77
C ILE A 477 8.29 -9.29 1.18
N GLU A 478 8.35 -10.41 1.91
CA GLU A 478 8.99 -11.63 1.43
C GLU A 478 8.22 -12.24 0.26
N THR A 479 6.89 -12.37 0.38
CA THR A 479 6.03 -12.90 -0.68
C THR A 479 5.99 -11.96 -1.90
N LEU A 480 5.99 -10.66 -1.67
CA LEU A 480 6.03 -9.65 -2.73
C LEU A 480 7.33 -9.75 -3.56
N ARG A 481 8.48 -9.95 -2.90
CA ARG A 481 9.75 -10.19 -3.59
C ARG A 481 9.73 -11.47 -4.43
N ALA A 482 9.16 -12.55 -3.88
CA ALA A 482 9.01 -13.80 -4.63
C ALA A 482 8.15 -13.60 -5.89
N LEU A 483 7.09 -12.78 -5.80
CA LEU A 483 6.26 -12.42 -6.95
C LEU A 483 7.02 -11.59 -7.98
N GLU A 484 7.83 -10.62 -7.54
CA GLU A 484 8.68 -9.81 -8.43
C GLU A 484 9.64 -10.69 -9.23
N GLU A 485 10.33 -11.63 -8.57
CA GLU A 485 11.24 -12.57 -9.23
C GLU A 485 10.50 -13.48 -10.21
N ALA A 486 9.32 -13.95 -9.83
CA ALA A 486 8.49 -14.79 -10.69
C ALA A 486 8.03 -14.03 -11.95
N LEU A 487 7.60 -12.76 -11.81
CA LEU A 487 7.22 -11.90 -12.94
C LEU A 487 8.41 -11.54 -13.83
N LEU A 488 9.60 -11.33 -13.25
CA LEU A 488 10.82 -11.10 -14.01
C LEU A 488 11.25 -12.34 -14.82
N ALA A 489 10.99 -13.54 -14.31
CA ALA A 489 11.29 -14.82 -14.99
C ALA A 489 10.18 -15.30 -15.95
N PHE A 490 9.00 -14.68 -15.91
CA PHE A 490 7.84 -15.09 -16.70
C PHE A 490 7.99 -14.70 -18.18
N PRO A 491 7.97 -15.66 -19.12
CA PRO A 491 8.15 -15.43 -20.55
C PRO A 491 6.83 -15.07 -21.27
N GLY A 492 6.04 -14.19 -20.66
CA GLY A 492 4.78 -13.69 -21.20
C GLY A 492 4.65 -12.19 -20.98
N CYS A 493 3.43 -11.67 -21.12
CA CYS A 493 3.12 -10.28 -20.79
C CYS A 493 2.39 -10.20 -19.46
N ALA A 494 2.61 -9.11 -18.73
CA ALA A 494 1.86 -8.82 -17.51
C ALA A 494 1.42 -7.37 -17.52
N MET A 495 0.15 -7.13 -17.25
CA MET A 495 -0.38 -5.81 -16.93
C MET A 495 -0.72 -5.80 -15.45
N VAL A 496 -0.09 -4.89 -14.71
CA VAL A 496 -0.18 -4.88 -13.25
C VAL A 496 -0.63 -3.51 -12.77
N ILE A 497 -1.83 -3.46 -12.22
CA ILE A 497 -2.31 -2.31 -11.47
C ILE A 497 -1.66 -2.39 -10.09
N SER A 498 -0.90 -1.38 -9.70
CA SER A 498 -0.29 -1.34 -8.37
C SER A 498 -0.01 0.10 -7.96
N HIS A 499 -0.15 0.35 -6.66
CA HIS A 499 0.32 1.58 -6.02
C HIS A 499 1.72 1.45 -5.41
N ASP A 500 2.34 0.26 -5.42
CA ASP A 500 3.72 0.07 -4.95
C ASP A 500 4.71 0.52 -6.02
N ARG A 501 5.25 1.73 -5.81
CA ARG A 501 6.25 2.38 -6.66
C ARG A 501 7.51 1.52 -6.83
N TRP A 502 7.97 0.86 -5.76
CA TRP A 502 9.19 0.04 -5.79
C TRP A 502 8.96 -1.22 -6.60
N PHE A 503 7.80 -1.86 -6.40
CA PHE A 503 7.40 -3.02 -7.18
C PHE A 503 7.37 -2.68 -8.67
N LEU A 504 6.70 -1.59 -9.04
CA LEU A 504 6.67 -1.10 -10.42
C LEU A 504 8.06 -0.76 -10.95
N ASP A 505 8.91 -0.10 -10.16
CA ASP A 505 10.27 0.21 -10.59
C ASP A 505 11.14 -1.03 -10.84
N ARG A 506 10.88 -2.10 -10.10
CA ARG A 506 11.60 -3.36 -10.28
C ARG A 506 11.15 -4.10 -11.53
N ILE A 507 9.85 -4.21 -11.77
CA ILE A 507 9.32 -5.11 -12.81
C ILE A 507 8.91 -4.41 -14.12
N ALA A 508 8.48 -3.14 -14.06
CA ALA A 508 7.84 -2.49 -15.18
C ALA A 508 8.85 -2.18 -16.29
N THR A 509 8.38 -2.41 -17.51
CA THR A 509 9.05 -1.99 -18.75
C THR A 509 8.33 -0.82 -19.40
N HIS A 510 7.04 -0.68 -19.12
CA HIS A 510 6.19 0.41 -19.59
C HIS A 510 5.28 0.84 -18.46
N ILE A 511 4.85 2.10 -18.46
CA ILE A 511 3.84 2.64 -17.55
C ILE A 511 2.65 3.13 -18.36
N LEU A 512 1.46 2.68 -17.99
CA LEU A 512 0.19 3.24 -18.44
C LEU A 512 -0.38 4.10 -17.31
N ALA A 513 -0.23 5.41 -17.45
CA ALA A 513 -0.58 6.38 -16.43
C ALA A 513 -1.89 7.10 -16.75
N PHE A 514 -2.79 7.12 -15.77
CA PHE A 514 -4.04 7.87 -15.83
C PHE A 514 -3.83 9.20 -15.10
N GLU A 515 -3.62 10.28 -15.86
CA GLU A 515 -3.18 11.59 -15.36
C GLU A 515 -4.36 12.51 -14.96
N GLY A 516 -5.60 12.08 -15.19
CA GLY A 516 -6.81 12.86 -14.94
C GLY A 516 -7.40 13.44 -16.23
N ASP A 517 -8.55 14.10 -16.14
CA ASP A 517 -9.24 14.70 -17.31
C ASP A 517 -9.45 13.74 -18.51
N SER A 518 -9.56 12.44 -18.22
CA SER A 518 -9.67 11.34 -19.20
C SER A 518 -8.42 11.14 -20.10
N GLU A 519 -7.29 11.73 -19.72
CA GLU A 519 -5.99 11.55 -20.38
C GLU A 519 -5.27 10.33 -19.80
N VAL A 520 -4.80 9.47 -20.71
CA VAL A 520 -4.01 8.28 -20.38
C VAL A 520 -2.75 8.28 -21.23
N VAL A 521 -1.59 8.24 -20.56
CA VAL A 521 -0.28 8.28 -21.18
C VAL A 521 0.36 6.89 -21.12
N PHE A 522 0.84 6.41 -22.27
CA PHE A 522 1.64 5.19 -22.34
C PHE A 522 3.13 5.57 -22.49
N PHE A 523 3.93 5.21 -21.50
CA PHE A 523 5.33 5.59 -21.35
C PHE A 523 6.24 4.35 -21.41
N ASP A 524 7.34 4.43 -22.17
CA ASP A 524 8.38 3.38 -22.23
C ASP A 524 9.43 3.63 -21.14
N GLY A 525 9.38 2.83 -20.09
CA GLY A 525 10.21 2.97 -18.91
C GLY A 525 9.54 2.45 -17.63
N ASN A 526 10.26 2.62 -16.53
CA ASN A 526 9.79 2.26 -15.19
C ASN A 526 9.04 3.44 -14.51
N TYR A 527 8.60 3.27 -13.26
CA TYR A 527 7.79 4.26 -12.56
C TYR A 527 8.58 5.55 -12.28
N THR A 528 9.81 5.45 -11.78
CA THR A 528 10.68 6.60 -11.51
C THR A 528 10.96 7.41 -12.78
N GLU A 529 11.22 6.74 -13.91
CA GLU A 529 11.45 7.38 -15.21
C GLU A 529 10.20 8.14 -15.69
N TYR A 530 9.02 7.53 -15.53
CA TYR A 530 7.73 8.17 -15.80
C TYR A 530 7.51 9.37 -14.88
N GLU A 531 7.78 9.27 -13.59
CA GLU A 531 7.58 10.35 -12.62
C GLU A 531 8.49 11.56 -12.94
N GLU A 532 9.75 11.32 -13.32
CA GLU A 532 10.67 12.36 -13.80
C GLU A 532 10.17 13.06 -15.08
N ASP A 533 9.56 12.33 -16.00
CA ASP A 533 8.95 12.89 -17.22
C ASP A 533 7.68 13.70 -16.90
N HIS A 534 6.78 13.14 -16.11
CA HIS A 534 5.54 13.78 -15.69
C HIS A 534 5.81 15.12 -15.00
N LYS A 535 6.79 15.18 -14.07
CA LYS A 535 7.20 16.44 -13.42
C LYS A 535 7.72 17.48 -14.41
N LYS A 536 8.43 17.06 -15.46
CA LYS A 536 8.90 17.98 -16.52
C LYS A 536 7.76 18.49 -17.39
N ARG A 537 6.74 17.66 -17.66
CA ARG A 537 5.56 18.03 -18.47
C ARG A 537 4.58 18.94 -17.74
N VAL A 538 4.24 18.61 -16.48
CA VAL A 538 3.08 19.18 -15.77
C VAL A 538 3.48 20.24 -14.72
N GLY A 539 4.70 20.21 -14.19
CA GLY A 539 5.15 21.16 -13.16
C GLY A 539 4.74 20.76 -11.73
N ASN A 540 4.38 21.74 -10.89
CA ASN A 540 4.40 21.58 -9.42
C ASN A 540 3.44 20.49 -8.87
N ASP A 541 3.95 19.74 -7.90
CA ASP A 541 3.72 18.30 -7.63
C ASP A 541 2.65 18.03 -6.54
N THR A 542 1.62 18.87 -6.43
CA THR A 542 0.58 18.68 -5.40
C THR A 542 -0.56 17.81 -5.94
N PRO A 543 -0.87 16.65 -5.33
CA PRO A 543 -1.96 15.80 -5.77
C PRO A 543 -3.27 16.58 -5.70
N LYS A 544 -4.05 16.57 -6.78
CA LYS A 544 -5.38 17.20 -6.82
C LYS A 544 -6.46 16.13 -6.84
N ARG A 545 -7.66 16.47 -6.33
CA ARG A 545 -8.85 15.63 -6.52
C ARG A 545 -9.04 15.36 -8.02
N MET A 546 -9.26 14.10 -8.38
CA MET A 546 -9.57 13.71 -9.75
C MET A 546 -10.82 14.47 -10.23
N LYS A 547 -10.65 15.30 -11.27
CA LYS A 547 -11.76 15.91 -11.98
C LYS A 547 -12.09 15.02 -13.18
N TYR A 548 -13.35 14.65 -13.29
CA TYR A 548 -13.86 14.05 -14.51
C TYR A 548 -14.30 15.18 -15.42
N LYS A 549 -13.95 15.08 -16.71
CA LYS A 549 -14.54 15.93 -17.74
C LYS A 549 -16.04 15.63 -17.77
N ARG A 550 -16.86 16.60 -17.33
CA ARG A 550 -18.30 16.55 -17.53
C ARG A 550 -18.58 16.85 -19.00
N ILE A 551 -19.48 16.09 -19.60
CA ILE A 551 -20.00 16.44 -20.92
C ILE A 551 -20.93 17.62 -20.71
N ASP A 552 -20.58 18.80 -21.23
CA ASP A 552 -21.53 19.90 -21.35
C ASP A 552 -22.67 19.42 -22.27
N ALA A 553 -23.90 19.49 -21.77
CA ALA A 553 -25.10 19.03 -22.48
C ALA A 553 -25.40 19.84 -23.75
#